data_AF-A0A9D9G9B6-F1
#
_entry.id   AF-A0A9D9G9B6-F1
#
_cell.length_a   1.000
_cell.length_b   1.000
_cell.length_c   1.000
_cell.angle_alpha   90.00
_cell.angle_beta   90.00
_cell.angle_gamma   90.00
#
_symmetry.space_group_name_H-M   'P 1'
#
loop_
_entity.id
_entity.type
_entity.pdbx_description
1 polymer ?
#
loop_
_entity_poly.entity_id
_entity_poly.type
_entity_poly.pdbx_seq_one_letter_code
_entity_poly.pdbx_strand_id
1 'polypeptide(L)'
;KSGLMLGLGETEEELLQAMDDLLAVGCRILTLGQYLQPTRQHLEVQAYIHPDDFARYKEIALAKGFEKVASGPLVRSSYMADQL
;
A
#
# COMPACT_ATOMS: atom_id res chain seq x y z
N LYS A 1 -5.16 -1.01 11.67
CA LYS A 1 -4.09 -0.58 10.74
C LYS A 1 -3.69 -1.78 9.90
N SER A 2 -3.52 -1.61 8.59
CA SER A 2 -3.04 -2.65 7.68
C SER A 2 -2.07 -2.06 6.66
N GLY A 3 -1.32 -2.92 5.96
CA GLY A 3 -0.39 -2.51 4.93
C GLY A 3 -0.40 -3.45 3.73
N LEU A 4 -0.22 -2.88 2.54
CA LEU A 4 -0.08 -3.60 1.28
C LEU A 4 1.29 -3.30 0.67
N MET A 5 1.93 -4.35 0.17
CA MET A 5 3.22 -4.28 -0.52
C MET A 5 2.97 -4.43 -2.01
N LEU A 6 3.33 -3.41 -2.79
CA LEU A 6 3.08 -3.34 -4.23
C LEU A 6 4.29 -3.83 -5.04
N GLY A 7 4.05 -4.29 -6.26
CA GLY A 7 5.08 -4.78 -7.18
C GLY A 7 5.27 -6.30 -7.14
N LEU A 8 4.28 -7.04 -6.66
CA LEU A 8 4.27 -8.51 -6.62
C LEU A 8 3.45 -9.13 -7.77
N GLY A 9 2.87 -8.29 -8.63
CA GLY A 9 2.09 -8.70 -9.80
C GLY A 9 0.60 -8.43 -9.67
N GLU A 10 0.19 -7.73 -8.62
CA GLU A 10 -1.16 -7.25 -8.41
C GLU A 10 -1.58 -6.25 -9.50
N THR A 11 -2.86 -6.30 -9.87
CA THR A 11 -3.49 -5.31 -10.71
C THR A 11 -4.02 -4.14 -9.89
N GLU A 12 -4.27 -3.01 -10.54
CA GLU A 12 -4.90 -1.86 -9.88
C GLU A 12 -6.30 -2.22 -9.35
N GLU A 13 -7.06 -3.03 -10.07
CA GLU A 13 -8.40 -3.47 -9.67
C GLU A 13 -8.36 -4.28 -8.37
N GLU A 14 -7.41 -5.21 -8.23
CA GLU A 14 -7.19 -5.98 -6.99
C GLU A 14 -6.75 -5.08 -5.84
N LEU A 15 -5.90 -4.09 -6.09
CA LEU A 15 -5.49 -3.11 -5.08
C LEU A 15 -6.69 -2.30 -4.56
N LEU A 16 -7.55 -1.82 -5.46
CA LEU A 16 -8.73 -1.04 -5.10
C LEU A 16 -9.77 -1.89 -4.37
N GLN A 17 -9.95 -3.14 -4.77
CA GLN A 17 -10.81 -4.09 -4.06
C GLN A 17 -10.29 -4.38 -2.65
N ALA A 18 -8.98 -4.62 -2.51
CA ALA A 18 -8.35 -4.85 -1.21
C ALA A 18 -8.52 -3.65 -0.25
N MET A 19 -8.50 -2.42 -0.78
CA MET A 19 -8.82 -1.22 0.01
C MET A 19 -10.25 -1.26 0.57
N ASP A 20 -11.23 -1.65 -0.26
CA ASP A 20 -12.63 -1.74 0.15
C ASP A 20 -12.85 -2.86 1.18
N ASP A 21 -12.21 -4.01 0.99
CA ASP A 21 -12.27 -5.13 1.94
C ASP A 21 -11.68 -4.75 3.31
N LEU A 22 -10.57 -4.01 3.30
CA LEU A 22 -9.96 -3.48 4.53
C LEU A 22 -10.89 -2.50 5.26
N LEU A 23 -11.59 -1.63 4.53
CA LEU A 23 -12.57 -0.71 5.12
C LEU A 23 -13.77 -1.47 5.68
N ALA A 24 -14.24 -2.51 5.00
CA ALA A 24 -15.38 -3.33 5.44
C ALA A 24 -15.14 -4.01 6.80
N VAL A 25 -13.89 -4.35 7.12
CA VAL A 25 -13.50 -4.90 8.44
C VAL A 25 -13.10 -3.82 9.46
N GLY A 26 -13.34 -2.54 9.16
CA GLY A 26 -13.10 -1.42 10.06
C GLY A 26 -11.66 -0.94 10.11
N CYS A 27 -10.82 -1.28 9.12
CA CYS A 27 -9.46 -0.73 9.04
C CYS A 27 -9.51 0.77 8.73
N ARG A 28 -8.85 1.59 9.55
CA ARG A 28 -8.82 3.05 9.40
C ARG A 28 -7.50 3.63 8.91
N ILE A 29 -6.42 2.86 9.01
CA ILE A 29 -5.06 3.30 8.69
C ILE A 29 -4.45 2.33 7.68
N LEU A 30 -4.01 2.85 6.53
CA LEU A 30 -3.40 2.08 5.45
C LEU A 30 -1.95 2.51 5.20
N THR A 31 -1.07 1.54 4.95
CA THR A 31 0.28 1.79 4.44
C THR A 31 0.50 1.11 3.10
N LEU A 32 0.93 1.84 2.07
CA LEU A 32 1.30 1.31 0.76
C LEU A 32 2.80 1.48 0.55
N GLY A 33 3.52 0.38 0.32
CA GLY A 33 4.98 0.40 0.13
C GLY A 33 5.44 -0.49 -1.01
N GLN A 34 6.62 -0.22 -1.58
CA GLN A 34 7.20 -1.08 -2.62
C GLN A 34 7.73 -2.36 -2.00
N TYR A 35 7.39 -3.50 -2.61
CA TYR A 35 8.05 -4.77 -2.38
C TYR A 35 9.49 -4.70 -2.87
N LEU A 36 10.41 -4.88 -1.93
CA LEU A 36 11.83 -4.98 -2.19
C LEU A 36 12.24 -6.40 -1.81
N GLN A 37 12.64 -7.18 -2.82
CA GLN A 37 13.08 -8.55 -2.66
C GLN A 37 14.29 -8.58 -1.71
N PRO A 38 14.20 -9.25 -0.53
CA PRO A 38 15.29 -9.26 0.43
C PRO A 38 16.52 -10.04 -0.06
N THR A 39 16.26 -11.19 -0.70
CA THR A 39 17.28 -12.07 -1.30
C THR A 39 16.72 -12.73 -2.55
N ARG A 40 17.60 -13.24 -3.43
CA ARG A 40 17.21 -13.94 -4.67
C ARG A 40 16.34 -15.19 -4.50
N GLN A 41 16.17 -15.68 -3.27
CA GLN A 41 15.32 -16.84 -2.97
C GLN A 41 13.86 -16.44 -2.69
N HIS A 42 13.58 -15.15 -2.50
CA HIS A 42 12.23 -14.65 -2.29
C HIS A 42 11.55 -14.35 -3.63
N LEU A 43 10.25 -14.07 -3.60
CA LEU A 43 9.49 -13.69 -4.78
C LEU A 43 10.19 -12.58 -5.57
N GLU A 44 10.16 -12.69 -6.89
CA GLU A 44 10.72 -11.66 -7.76
C GLU A 44 9.82 -10.43 -7.78
N VAL A 45 10.44 -9.25 -7.83
CA VAL A 45 9.72 -8.00 -8.04
C VAL A 45 9.16 -8.00 -9.46
N GLN A 46 7.84 -7.98 -9.60
CA GLN A 46 7.16 -7.95 -10.89
C GLN A 46 7.14 -6.52 -11.46
N ALA A 47 7.00 -5.51 -10.60
CA ALA A 47 6.98 -4.11 -11.00
C ALA A 47 7.57 -3.19 -9.94
N TYR A 48 8.22 -2.12 -10.39
CA TYR A 48 8.56 -0.97 -9.55
C TYR A 48 7.54 0.12 -9.79
N ILE A 49 6.73 0.41 -8.78
CA ILE A 49 5.64 1.37 -8.88
C ILE A 49 6.20 2.79 -8.87
N HIS A 50 5.71 3.63 -9.78
CA HIS A 50 6.17 5.02 -9.89
C HIS A 50 5.74 5.82 -8.64
N PRO A 51 6.56 6.77 -8.14
CA PRO A 51 6.16 7.63 -7.03
C PRO A 51 4.82 8.34 -7.22
N ASP A 52 4.49 8.73 -8.46
CA ASP A 52 3.22 9.39 -8.79
C ASP A 52 2.02 8.45 -8.63
N ASP A 53 2.18 7.15 -8.90
CA ASP A 53 1.13 6.16 -8.64
C ASP A 53 0.90 5.97 -7.14
N PHE A 54 1.96 5.97 -6.33
CA PHE A 54 1.80 5.98 -4.87
C PHE A 54 1.03 7.22 -4.38
N ALA A 55 1.29 8.39 -4.96
CA ALA A 55 0.54 9.60 -4.64
C ALA A 55 -0.93 9.47 -5.03
N ARG A 56 -1.20 8.96 -6.24
CA ARG A 56 -2.56 8.70 -6.74
C ARG A 56 -3.33 7.70 -5.86
N TYR A 57 -2.70 6.58 -5.49
CA TYR A 57 -3.32 5.59 -4.61
C TYR A 57 -3.60 6.13 -3.20
N LYS A 58 -2.77 7.05 -2.71
CA LYS A 58 -3.02 7.74 -1.44
C LYS A 58 -4.31 8.56 -1.51
N GLU A 59 -4.48 9.34 -2.57
CA GLU A 59 -5.67 10.16 -2.78
C GLU A 59 -6.93 9.29 -2.89
N ILE A 60 -6.85 8.19 -3.64
CA ILE A 60 -7.94 7.23 -3.78
C ILE A 60 -8.30 6.60 -2.43
N ALA A 61 -7.31 6.13 -1.65
CA ALA A 61 -7.56 5.53 -0.34
C ALA A 61 -8.19 6.54 0.64
N LEU A 62 -7.72 7.79 0.65
CA LEU A 62 -8.34 8.86 1.44
C LEU A 62 -9.78 9.14 1.01
N ALA A 63 -10.04 9.21 -0.30
CA ALA A 63 -11.39 9.40 -0.84
C ALA A 63 -12.34 8.24 -0.52
N LYS A 64 -11.83 6.99 -0.44
CA LYS A 64 -12.60 5.80 -0.03
C LYS A 64 -12.99 5.82 1.45
N GLY A 65 -12.24 6.53 2.30
CA GLY A 65 -12.59 6.72 3.72
C GLY A 65 -11.58 6.18 4.73
N PHE A 66 -10.34 5.88 4.32
CA PHE A 66 -9.25 5.70 5.29
C PHE A 66 -8.96 7.04 5.98
N GLU A 67 -8.80 7.01 7.31
CA GLU A 67 -8.53 8.22 8.11
C GLU A 67 -7.10 8.70 7.92
N LYS A 68 -6.15 7.77 7.79
CA LYS A 68 -4.73 8.07 7.60
C LYS A 68 -4.10 7.09 6.63
N VAL A 69 -3.33 7.63 5.69
CA VAL A 69 -2.67 6.84 4.64
C VAL A 69 -1.22 7.28 4.50
N ALA A 70 -0.29 6.35 4.66
CA ALA A 70 1.10 6.51 4.23
C ALA A 70 1.30 5.72 2.94
N SER A 71 1.81 6.38 1.90
CA SER A 71 2.00 5.76 0.59
C SER A 71 3.30 6.26 -0.02
N GLY A 72 4.15 5.35 -0.45
CA GLY A 72 5.41 5.69 -1.11
C GLY A 72 6.38 4.51 -1.19
N PRO A 73 7.39 4.58 -2.07
CA PRO A 73 8.28 3.44 -2.33
C PRO A 73 8.95 2.87 -1.07
N LEU A 74 9.36 3.74 -0.14
CA LEU A 74 10.08 3.36 1.08
C LEU A 74 9.17 3.21 2.31
N VAL A 75 7.85 3.33 2.15
CA VAL A 75 6.92 3.15 3.27
C VAL A 75 6.96 1.70 3.74
N ARG A 76 6.92 1.55 5.07
CA ARG A 76 6.85 0.27 5.79
C ARG A 76 5.76 0.35 6.84
N SER A 77 5.32 -0.78 7.36
CA SER A 77 4.23 -0.84 8.36
C SER A 77 4.53 -0.04 9.63
N SER A 78 5.80 0.10 10.01
CA SER A 78 6.26 0.93 11.14
C SER A 78 6.53 2.39 10.79
N TYR A 79 6.51 2.78 9.51
CA TYR A 79 6.83 4.13 9.09
C TYR A 79 5.89 5.14 9.74
N MET A 80 6.45 6.05 10.54
CA MET A 80 5.74 7.09 11.28
C MET A 80 4.50 6.59 12.03
N ALA A 81 4.54 5.36 12.59
CA ALA A 81 3.39 4.76 13.25
C ALA A 81 2.83 5.60 14.41
N ASP A 82 3.68 6.38 15.09
CA ASP A 82 3.27 7.26 16.20
C ASP A 82 2.59 8.56 15.72
N GLN A 83 2.72 8.91 14.43
CA GLN A 83 2.11 10.10 13.82
C GLN A 83 0.89 9.73 12.94
N LEU A 84 0.84 8.46 12.51
CA LEU A 84 -0.26 7.85 11.76
C LEU A 84 -1.39 7.30 12.64
#